data_AF-A0A2N5ZR89-F1
#
_entry.id   AF-A0A2N5ZR89-F1
#
_cell.length_a   1.000
_cell.length_b   1.000
_cell.length_c   1.000
_cell.angle_alpha   90.00
_cell.angle_beta   90.00
_cell.angle_gamma   90.00
#
_symmetry.space_group_name_H-M   'P 1'
#
loop_
_entity.id
_entity.type
_entity.pdbx_description
1 polymer ?
#
loop_
_entity_poly.entity_id
_entity_poly.type
_entity_poly.pdbx_seq_one_letter_code
_entity_poly.pdbx_strand_id
1 'polypeptide(L)'
;MSGKDTFVDFISYVVGLLLLAFVVFFIIVGDRFEAVMSFFVSLAPLAVFAFVAVVILNFRKREIKKKREEQNFEMTLFLNYADKLSSDLAFTGIPVLVMLIALLMNGKIEIEDILQSLLVFVILYIYFKALYSKAR
;
A
#
# COMPACT_ATOMS: atom_id res chain seq x y z
N MET A 1 -21.78 21.20 -14.94
CA MET A 1 -22.24 20.21 -13.94
C MET A 1 -23.73 20.39 -13.78
N SER A 2 -24.50 19.31 -13.79
CA SER A 2 -25.96 19.39 -13.62
C SER A 2 -26.27 19.72 -12.16
N GLY A 3 -27.28 20.56 -11.89
CA GLY A 3 -27.66 20.91 -10.50
C GLY A 3 -28.05 19.71 -9.64
N LYS A 4 -28.43 18.59 -10.26
CA LYS A 4 -28.67 17.32 -9.57
C LYS A 4 -27.37 16.67 -9.08
N ASP A 5 -26.28 16.77 -9.83
CA ASP A 5 -24.98 16.20 -9.46
C ASP A 5 -24.43 16.92 -8.23
N THR A 6 -24.50 18.26 -8.23
CA THR A 6 -24.06 19.09 -7.09
C THR A 6 -24.87 18.79 -5.81
N PHE A 7 -26.15 18.46 -5.95
CA PHE A 7 -26.99 18.08 -4.81
C PHE A 7 -26.64 16.69 -4.24
N VAL A 8 -26.34 15.73 -5.11
CA VAL A 8 -25.86 14.39 -4.68
C VAL A 8 -24.50 14.48 -4.00
N ASP A 9 -23.59 15.31 -4.53
CA ASP A 9 -22.29 15.58 -3.91
C ASP A 9 -22.46 16.21 -2.53
N PHE A 10 -23.35 17.22 -2.41
CA PHE A 10 -23.65 17.86 -1.14
C PHE A 10 -24.19 16.86 -0.09
N ILE A 11 -25.15 16.01 -0.46
CA ILE A 11 -25.65 14.96 0.43
C ILE A 11 -24.53 14.01 0.85
N SER A 12 -23.67 13.61 -0.10
CA SER A 12 -22.55 12.71 0.18
C SER A 12 -21.57 13.32 1.19
N TYR A 13 -21.28 14.62 1.07
CA TYR A 13 -20.45 15.33 2.03
C TYR A 13 -21.11 15.42 3.41
N VAL A 14 -22.40 15.75 3.48
CA VAL A 14 -23.15 15.82 4.75
C VAL A 14 -23.18 14.46 5.43
N VAL A 15 -23.44 13.38 4.70
CA VAL A 15 -23.41 12.01 5.21
C VAL A 15 -22.02 11.63 5.69
N GLY A 16 -20.97 11.96 4.92
CA GLY A 16 -19.59 11.74 5.34
C GLY A 16 -19.24 12.46 6.63
N LEU A 17 -19.69 13.71 6.79
CA LEU A 17 -19.46 14.51 7.98
C LEU A 17 -20.20 13.94 9.20
N LEU A 18 -21.46 13.50 9.02
CA LEU A 18 -22.23 12.81 10.06
C LEU A 18 -21.59 11.48 10.48
N LEU A 19 -21.09 10.69 9.53
CA LEU A 19 -20.35 9.45 9.84
C LEU A 19 -19.10 9.74 10.66
N LEU A 20 -18.34 10.77 10.28
CA LEU A 20 -17.13 11.17 11.00
C LEU A 20 -17.46 11.63 12.43
N ALA A 21 -18.50 12.45 12.60
CA ALA A 21 -19.00 12.86 13.90
C ALA A 21 -19.47 11.66 14.75
N PHE A 22 -20.15 10.69 14.13
CA PHE A 22 -20.62 9.49 14.82
C PHE A 22 -19.47 8.59 15.27
N VAL A 23 -18.44 8.42 14.44
CA VAL A 23 -17.22 7.68 14.81
C VAL A 23 -16.54 8.35 15.99
N VAL A 24 -16.35 9.67 15.96
CA VAL A 24 -15.75 10.42 17.08
C VAL A 24 -16.60 10.26 18.35
N PHE A 25 -17.92 10.42 18.25
CA PHE A 25 -18.85 10.24 19.37
C PHE A 25 -18.79 8.83 19.94
N PHE A 26 -18.79 7.79 19.10
CA PHE A 26 -18.71 6.39 19.51
C PHE A 26 -17.40 6.10 20.26
N ILE A 27 -16.29 6.69 19.82
CA ILE A 27 -14.99 6.52 20.47
C ILE A 27 -14.99 7.17 21.87
N ILE A 28 -15.55 8.38 21.99
CA ILE A 28 -15.60 9.12 23.27
C ILE A 28 -16.56 8.45 24.26
N VAL A 29 -17.79 8.16 23.84
CA VAL A 29 -18.83 7.59 24.73
C VAL A 29 -18.55 6.13 25.06
N GLY A 30 -17.96 5.38 24.14
CA GLY A 30 -17.63 3.98 24.34
C GLY A 30 -16.34 3.74 25.13
N ASP A 31 -15.64 4.80 25.55
CA ASP A 31 -14.31 4.74 26.18
C ASP A 31 -13.33 3.84 25.40
N ARG A 32 -13.40 3.90 24.07
CA ARG A 32 -12.63 3.03 23.16
C ARG A 32 -11.35 3.68 22.66
N PHE A 33 -10.92 4.76 23.30
CA PHE A 33 -9.75 5.53 22.85
C PHE A 33 -8.49 4.66 22.82
N GLU A 34 -8.27 3.81 23.82
CA GLU A 34 -7.14 2.87 23.84
C GLU A 34 -7.19 1.86 22.70
N ALA A 35 -8.37 1.32 22.37
CA ALA A 35 -8.53 0.38 21.27
C ALA A 35 -8.23 1.04 19.91
N VAL A 36 -8.67 2.29 19.72
CA VAL A 36 -8.36 3.08 18.52
C VAL A 36 -6.87 3.39 18.43
N MET A 37 -6.25 3.78 19.54
CA MET A 37 -4.80 4.01 19.59
C MET A 37 -4.02 2.74 19.28
N SER A 38 -4.40 1.61 19.86
CA SER A 38 -3.80 0.30 19.56
C SER A 38 -3.95 -0.09 18.09
N PHE A 39 -5.10 0.20 17.48
CA PHE A 39 -5.34 0.01 16.06
C PHE A 39 -4.42 0.88 15.19
N PHE A 40 -4.28 2.17 15.50
CA PHE A 40 -3.37 3.06 14.77
C PHE A 40 -1.89 2.67 14.94
N VAL A 41 -1.48 2.26 16.14
CA VAL A 41 -0.14 1.71 16.38
C VAL A 41 0.08 0.45 15.55
N SER A 42 -0.92 -0.42 15.46
CA SER A 42 -0.86 -1.62 14.62
C SER A 42 -0.85 -1.30 13.12
N LEU A 43 -1.39 -0.16 12.69
CA LEU A 43 -1.30 0.30 11.31
C LEU A 43 0.02 1.01 10.98
N ALA A 44 0.80 1.43 11.98
CA ALA A 44 2.04 2.18 11.75
C ALA A 44 3.06 1.40 10.90
N PRO A 45 3.32 0.09 11.13
CA PRO A 45 4.19 -0.69 10.25
C PRO A 45 3.68 -0.71 8.80
N LEU A 46 2.38 -0.94 8.60
CA LEU A 46 1.73 -0.91 7.28
C LEU A 46 1.92 0.42 6.56
N ALA A 47 1.79 1.54 7.28
CA ALA A 47 2.00 2.88 6.74
C ALA A 47 3.47 3.08 6.30
N VAL A 48 4.44 2.57 7.06
CA VAL A 48 5.87 2.62 6.69
C VAL A 48 6.12 1.83 5.40
N PHE A 49 5.58 0.62 5.28
CA PHE A 49 5.72 -0.18 4.07
C PHE A 49 5.05 0.47 2.85
N ALA A 50 3.85 1.01 3.02
CA ALA A 50 3.16 1.75 1.96
C ALA A 50 3.96 2.99 1.53
N PHE A 51 4.55 3.72 2.47
CA PHE A 51 5.39 4.88 2.17
C PHE A 51 6.64 4.47 1.38
N VAL A 52 7.36 3.43 1.83
CA VAL A 52 8.53 2.89 1.12
C VAL A 52 8.16 2.43 -0.29
N ALA A 53 7.00 1.80 -0.46
CA ALA A 53 6.48 1.39 -1.77
C ALA A 53 6.30 2.59 -2.71
N VAL A 54 5.63 3.65 -2.23
CA VAL A 54 5.39 4.87 -3.00
C VAL A 54 6.71 5.53 -3.40
N VAL A 55 7.68 5.57 -2.49
CA VAL A 55 9.02 6.12 -2.76
C VAL A 55 9.72 5.31 -3.86
N ILE A 56 9.76 3.98 -3.75
CA ILE A 56 10.37 3.09 -4.76
C ILE A 56 9.68 3.25 -6.12
N LEU A 57 8.35 3.30 -6.16
CA LEU A 57 7.59 3.50 -7.40
C LEU A 57 7.91 4.84 -8.05
N ASN A 58 8.05 5.91 -7.26
CA ASN A 58 8.44 7.22 -7.76
C ASN A 58 9.87 7.24 -8.33
N PHE A 59 10.83 6.57 -7.68
CA PHE A 59 12.19 6.44 -8.21
C PHE A 59 12.22 5.64 -9.52
N ARG A 60 11.52 4.50 -9.60
CA ARG A 60 11.43 3.69 -10.82
C ARG A 60 10.80 4.45 -11.98
N LYS A 61 9.75 5.25 -11.74
CA LYS A 61 9.15 6.11 -12.77
C LYS A 61 10.16 7.10 -13.35
N ARG A 62 11.03 7.70 -12.52
CA ARG A 62 12.09 8.61 -12.97
C ARG A 62 13.15 7.89 -13.78
N GLU A 63 13.59 6.70 -13.35
CA GLU A 63 14.58 5.89 -14.08
C GLU A 63 14.07 5.45 -15.46
N ILE A 64 12.80 5.03 -15.54
CA ILE A 64 12.14 4.66 -16.81
C ILE A 64 12.06 5.87 -17.75
N LYS A 65 11.70 7.05 -17.23
CA LYS A 65 11.63 8.27 -18.03
C LYS A 65 13.00 8.64 -18.61
N LYS A 66 14.05 8.57 -17.79
CA LYS A 66 15.43 8.86 -18.20
C LYS A 66 15.93 7.89 -19.28
N LYS A 67 15.69 6.58 -19.10
CA LYS A 67 16.04 5.55 -20.11
C LYS A 67 15.29 5.69 -21.44
N ARG A 68 14.05 6.22 -21.40
CA ARG A 68 13.26 6.52 -22.61
C ARG A 68 13.80 7.72 -23.37
N GLU A 69 14.38 8.70 -22.67
CA GLU A 69 15.03 9.87 -23.25
C GLU A 69 16.41 9.53 -23.85
N GLU A 70 17.09 8.51 -23.33
CA GLU A 70 18.44 8.07 -23.76
C GLU A 70 18.46 7.17 -25.02
N GLN A 71 17.36 7.04 -25.77
CA GLN A 71 17.26 6.36 -27.09
C GLN A 71 17.81 4.92 -27.24
N ASN A 72 18.20 4.22 -26.17
CA ASN A 72 18.54 2.80 -26.24
C ASN A 72 17.28 1.92 -26.29
N PHE A 73 16.68 1.82 -27.47
CA PHE A 73 15.58 0.91 -27.80
C PHE A 73 16.05 -0.50 -28.20
N GLU A 74 17.25 -0.91 -27.83
CA GLU A 74 17.75 -2.27 -28.12
C GLU A 74 17.73 -3.16 -26.88
N MET A 75 16.52 -3.44 -26.42
CA MET A 75 16.07 -4.71 -25.82
C MET A 75 14.72 -4.42 -25.18
N THR A 76 13.70 -4.25 -26.03
CA THR A 76 12.32 -4.40 -25.57
C THR A 76 12.10 -5.88 -25.29
N LEU A 77 12.38 -6.31 -24.05
CA LEU A 77 11.65 -7.45 -23.52
C LEU A 77 10.17 -7.11 -23.72
N PHE A 78 9.44 -7.98 -24.42
CA PHE A 78 7.98 -7.98 -24.46
C PHE A 78 7.40 -8.39 -23.10
N LEU A 79 7.93 -7.83 -22.01
CA LEU A 79 7.27 -7.85 -20.72
C LEU A 79 6.10 -6.89 -20.85
N ASN A 80 4.90 -7.45 -20.84
CA ASN A 80 3.70 -6.66 -20.84
C ASN A 80 3.77 -5.73 -19.61
N TYR A 81 3.40 -4.45 -19.75
CA TYR A 81 3.46 -3.51 -18.62
C TYR A 81 2.65 -4.04 -17.42
N ALA A 82 1.62 -4.84 -17.71
CA ALA A 82 0.85 -5.61 -16.75
C ALA A 82 1.69 -6.61 -15.93
N ASP A 83 2.65 -7.33 -16.53
CA ASP A 83 3.47 -8.32 -15.83
C ASP A 83 4.44 -7.65 -14.85
N LYS A 84 5.00 -6.51 -15.26
CA LYS A 84 5.87 -5.68 -14.41
C LYS A 84 5.08 -5.06 -13.26
N LEU A 85 3.89 -4.52 -13.54
CA LEU A 85 3.02 -3.96 -12.51
C LEU A 85 2.58 -5.05 -11.51
N SER A 86 2.24 -6.24 -12.01
CA SER A 86 1.84 -7.39 -11.19
C SER A 86 2.99 -7.88 -10.33
N SER A 87 4.21 -7.92 -10.86
CA SER A 87 5.43 -8.26 -10.11
C SER A 87 5.74 -7.23 -9.02
N ASP A 88 5.61 -5.94 -9.31
CA ASP A 88 5.86 -4.86 -8.34
C ASP A 88 4.77 -4.84 -7.24
N LEU A 89 3.53 -5.11 -7.61
CA LEU A 89 2.40 -5.30 -6.68
C LEU A 89 2.59 -6.56 -5.84
N ALA A 90 3.08 -7.66 -6.39
CA ALA A 90 3.37 -8.87 -5.61
C ALA A 90 4.53 -8.63 -4.62
N PHE A 91 5.60 -7.99 -5.09
CA PHE A 91 6.78 -7.68 -4.28
C PHE A 91 6.43 -6.83 -3.04
N THR A 92 5.55 -5.86 -3.21
CA THR A 92 5.18 -4.93 -2.14
C THR A 92 3.93 -5.39 -1.38
N GLY A 93 2.97 -5.97 -2.10
CA GLY A 93 1.67 -6.36 -1.59
C GLY A 93 1.73 -7.60 -0.72
N ILE A 94 2.57 -8.60 -1.04
CA ILE A 94 2.65 -9.83 -0.23
C ILE A 94 3.13 -9.53 1.22
N PRO A 95 4.23 -8.79 1.46
CA PRO A 95 4.64 -8.41 2.82
C PRO A 95 3.57 -7.62 3.58
N VAL A 96 2.86 -6.73 2.89
CA VAL A 96 1.74 -5.95 3.42
C VAL A 96 0.55 -6.83 3.79
N LEU A 97 0.23 -7.82 2.96
CA LEU A 97 -0.84 -8.79 3.20
C LEU A 97 -0.53 -9.67 4.40
N VAL A 98 0.72 -10.09 4.60
CA VAL A 98 1.14 -10.86 5.79
C VAL A 98 0.83 -10.07 7.08
N MET A 99 1.16 -8.79 7.12
CA MET A 99 0.83 -7.92 8.27
C MET A 99 -0.67 -7.70 8.45
N LEU A 100 -1.42 -7.54 7.35
CA LEU A 100 -2.88 -7.41 7.39
C LEU A 100 -3.55 -8.67 7.91
N ILE A 101 -3.07 -9.85 7.51
CA ILE A 101 -3.57 -11.14 8.01
C ILE A 101 -3.33 -11.26 9.52
N ALA A 102 -2.12 -10.92 9.99
CA ALA A 102 -1.79 -10.91 11.41
C ALA A 102 -2.72 -9.98 12.20
N LEU A 103 -2.94 -8.75 11.70
CA LEU A 103 -3.85 -7.79 12.30
C LEU A 103 -5.30 -8.30 12.36
N LEU A 104 -5.80 -8.96 11.31
CA LEU A 104 -7.16 -9.48 11.25
C LEU A 104 -7.37 -10.72 12.13
N MET A 105 -6.36 -11.58 12.26
CA MET A 105 -6.45 -12.81 13.05
C MET A 105 -6.23 -12.59 14.54
N ASN A 106 -5.22 -11.79 14.90
CA ASN A 106 -4.78 -11.62 16.27
C ASN A 106 -5.21 -10.27 16.88
N GLY A 107 -5.80 -9.38 16.08
CA GLY A 107 -6.25 -8.05 16.51
C GLY A 107 -5.12 -7.04 16.78
N LYS A 108 -3.86 -7.47 16.66
CA LYS A 108 -2.64 -6.68 16.86
C LYS A 108 -1.53 -7.24 15.98
N ILE A 109 -0.53 -6.41 15.70
CA ILE A 109 0.70 -6.83 15.03
C ILE A 109 1.79 -7.00 16.08
N GLU A 110 2.33 -8.21 16.19
CA GLU A 110 3.45 -8.53 17.07
C GLU A 110 4.79 -8.41 16.35
N ILE A 111 5.88 -8.42 17.11
CA ILE A 111 7.25 -8.34 16.57
C ILE A 111 7.53 -9.52 15.62
N GLU A 112 6.97 -10.69 15.92
CA GLU A 112 7.09 -11.90 15.09
C GLU A 112 6.48 -11.68 13.70
N ASP A 113 5.32 -11.02 13.62
CA ASP A 113 4.66 -10.70 12.35
C ASP A 113 5.48 -9.71 11.51
N ILE A 114 6.11 -8.74 12.18
CA ILE A 114 7.00 -7.78 11.54
C ILE A 114 8.24 -8.49 10.98
N LEU A 115 8.88 -9.36 11.79
CA LEU A 115 10.04 -10.13 11.36
C LEU A 115 9.70 -11.07 10.20
N GLN A 116 8.53 -11.71 10.25
CA GLN A 116 8.04 -12.58 9.18
C GLN A 116 7.78 -11.79 7.90
N SER A 117 7.11 -10.63 7.97
CA SER A 117 6.88 -9.75 6.81
C SER A 117 8.19 -9.27 6.18
N LEU A 118 9.17 -8.91 7.02
CA LEU A 118 10.49 -8.45 6.59
C LEU A 118 11.29 -9.58 5.93
N LEU A 119 11.22 -10.79 6.47
CA LEU A 119 11.82 -11.98 5.88
C LEU A 119 11.19 -12.33 4.53
N VAL A 120 9.86 -12.26 4.41
CA VAL A 120 9.13 -12.45 3.15
C VAL A 120 9.55 -11.39 2.12
N PHE A 121 9.68 -10.13 2.53
CA PHE A 121 10.19 -9.06 1.67
C PHE A 121 11.61 -9.36 1.16
N VAL A 122 12.53 -9.80 2.02
CA VAL A 122 13.90 -10.15 1.62
C VAL A 122 13.92 -11.33 0.65
N ILE A 123 13.13 -12.38 0.90
CA ILE A 123 13.02 -13.53 -0.01
C ILE A 123 12.52 -13.08 -1.38
N LEU A 124 11.43 -12.31 -1.42
CA LEU A 124 10.88 -11.78 -2.68
C LEU A 124 11.88 -10.87 -3.37
N TYR A 125 12.62 -10.05 -2.63
CA TYR A 125 13.65 -9.17 -3.20
C TYR A 125 14.73 -9.98 -3.89
N ILE A 126 15.26 -11.02 -3.23
CA ILE A 126 16.27 -11.91 -3.81
C ILE A 126 15.70 -12.65 -5.02
N TYR A 127 14.49 -13.20 -4.92
CA TYR A 127 13.82 -13.90 -6.01
C TYR A 127 13.63 -13.01 -7.24
N PHE A 128 13.04 -11.82 -7.06
CA PHE A 128 12.83 -10.87 -8.15
C PHE A 128 14.14 -10.35 -8.72
N LYS A 129 15.14 -10.08 -7.87
CA LYS A 129 16.47 -9.69 -8.33
C LYS A 129 17.09 -10.81 -9.16
N ALA A 130 16.99 -12.07 -8.76
CA ALA A 130 17.52 -13.21 -9.53
C ALA A 130 16.78 -13.42 -10.86
N LEU A 131 15.45 -13.28 -10.86
CA LEU A 131 14.60 -13.43 -12.04
C LEU A 131 14.91 -12.35 -13.09
N TYR A 132 14.99 -11.09 -12.66
CA TYR A 132 15.20 -9.94 -13.55
C TYR A 132 16.68 -9.58 -13.77
N SER A 133 17.61 -10.20 -13.04
CA SER A 133 19.06 -10.10 -13.27
C SER A 133 19.50 -10.79 -14.57
N LYS A 134 18.73 -11.76 -15.07
CA LYS A 134 19.00 -12.44 -16.35
C LYS A 134 18.30 -11.79 -17.55
N ALA A 135 17.42 -10.82 -17.30
CA ALA A 135 16.61 -10.13 -18.30
C ALA A 135 17.08 -8.68 -18.57
N ARG A 136 18.18 -8.24 -17.93
CA ARG A 136 18.89 -6.99 -18.24
C ARG A 136 20.22 -7.33 -18.88
#